data_AF-I3IN03-F1
#
_entry.id   AF-I3IN03-F1
#
_cell.length_a   1.000
_cell.length_b   1.000
_cell.length_c   1.000
_cell.angle_alpha   90.00
_cell.angle_beta   90.00
_cell.angle_gamma   90.00
#
_symmetry.space_group_name_H-M   'P 1'
#
loop_
_entity.id
_entity.type
_entity.pdbx_description
1 polymer ?
#
loop_
_entity_poly.entity_id
_entity_poly.type
_entity_poly.pdbx_seq_one_letter_code
_entity_poly.pdbx_strand_id
1 'polypeptide(L)'
;MANKVREDLLRIRTIKYKHTSATTKDTIYILGGRPMLAVNSEGANTSNIYVIAGLIEYAKTSAQAWTAGQAIFWDAVNSVFTTTPGGNTYAGVAAEDAANPSSAGFVVLLPFADDINSLMKKASATAINTSGAGTYSAANIVNRVILRDPNGADRTDTTATAAEIVAAVVNPAVGACFILAVRNTADADGEIITVAGGANVTLTGYAKIARGNVGLFLVVLTNVTASSETVTIYRLGEADMAGVGLGYDTAGKLRIKTGYTPTHIAVFAGTSAAENDVDATVVITVTGALATDVASVVLRAAANDVYIKKAVLTSNTLTVTLSGNGGSGTEVDYVVFRAVA
;
A
#
# COMPACT_ATOMS: atom_id res chain seq x y z
N MET A 1 12.15 19.11 -54.98
CA MET A 1 11.60 19.36 -53.62
C MET A 1 12.72 19.10 -52.63
N ALA A 2 13.10 20.10 -51.84
CA ALA A 2 14.19 19.97 -50.87
C ALA A 2 13.83 18.92 -49.81
N ASN A 3 14.78 18.05 -49.47
CA ASN A 3 14.59 17.04 -48.43
C ASN A 3 14.28 17.75 -47.10
N LYS A 4 13.13 17.44 -46.49
CA LYS A 4 12.68 18.02 -45.22
C LYS A 4 13.49 17.51 -44.03
N VAL A 5 14.23 16.41 -44.20
CA VAL A 5 15.11 15.84 -43.19
C VAL A 5 16.52 16.41 -43.36
N ARG A 6 17.10 16.92 -42.26
CA ARG A 6 18.39 17.64 -42.26
C ARG A 6 19.50 16.94 -41.46
N GLU A 7 19.22 15.77 -40.87
CA GLU A 7 20.20 14.95 -40.13
C GLU A 7 20.92 13.90 -40.99
N ASP A 8 21.99 13.35 -40.42
CA ASP A 8 22.63 12.12 -40.88
C ASP A 8 21.76 10.87 -40.60
N LEU A 9 21.88 9.84 -41.44
CA LEU A 9 21.15 8.57 -41.31
C LEU A 9 21.35 7.87 -39.96
N LEU A 10 22.45 8.13 -39.25
CA LEU A 10 22.73 7.56 -37.93
C LEU A 10 21.92 8.21 -36.80
N ARG A 11 21.42 9.44 -36.97
CA ARG A 11 20.67 10.18 -35.95
C ARG A 11 19.16 10.23 -36.22
N ILE A 12 18.75 9.84 -37.43
CA ILE A 12 17.34 9.71 -37.81
C ILE A 12 16.83 8.35 -37.31
N ARG A 13 15.69 8.35 -36.61
CA ARG A 13 14.93 7.11 -36.36
C ARG A 13 13.67 7.09 -37.19
N THR A 14 13.48 5.97 -37.88
CA THR A 14 12.31 5.70 -38.70
C THR A 14 11.55 4.48 -38.22
N ILE A 15 10.24 4.45 -38.49
CA ILE A 15 9.40 3.26 -38.30
C ILE A 15 8.65 2.92 -39.59
N LYS A 16 8.36 1.63 -39.79
CA LYS A 16 7.41 1.19 -40.80
C LYS A 16 6.04 1.01 -40.15
N TYR A 17 5.03 1.73 -40.65
CA TYR A 17 3.69 1.74 -40.06
C TYR A 17 2.60 1.79 -41.13
N LYS A 18 1.39 1.31 -40.82
CA LYS A 18 0.21 1.37 -41.70
C LYS A 18 -0.78 2.38 -41.12
N HIS A 19 -0.83 3.57 -41.70
CA HIS A 19 -1.76 4.60 -41.25
C HIS A 19 -3.17 4.36 -41.82
N THR A 20 -4.20 4.65 -41.02
CA THR A 20 -5.62 4.37 -41.37
C THR A 20 -6.12 5.30 -42.49
N SER A 21 -5.64 6.53 -42.54
CA SER A 21 -5.84 7.47 -43.65
C SER A 21 -4.74 7.34 -44.71
N ALA A 22 -5.05 7.71 -45.95
CA ALA A 22 -4.04 7.87 -46.99
C ALA A 22 -2.99 8.90 -46.55
N THR A 23 -1.73 8.62 -46.89
CA THR A 23 -0.60 9.47 -46.49
C THR A 23 -0.01 10.20 -47.67
N THR A 24 0.39 11.45 -47.42
CA THR A 24 1.10 12.29 -48.38
C THR A 24 2.53 12.46 -47.90
N LYS A 25 3.47 12.35 -48.83
CA LYS A 25 4.88 12.63 -48.58
C LYS A 25 5.07 14.01 -47.94
N ASP A 26 6.07 14.10 -47.05
CA ASP A 26 6.49 15.34 -46.39
C ASP A 26 5.37 15.97 -45.55
N THR A 27 4.42 15.16 -45.06
CA THR A 27 3.30 15.61 -44.20
C THR A 27 3.42 14.98 -42.82
N ILE A 28 3.08 15.74 -41.78
CA ILE A 28 3.03 15.26 -40.40
C ILE A 28 1.72 14.51 -40.14
N TYR A 29 1.85 13.30 -39.60
CA TYR A 29 0.74 12.48 -39.08
C TYR A 29 0.91 12.29 -37.58
N ILE A 30 -0.18 12.01 -36.86
CA ILE A 30 -0.15 11.74 -35.42
C ILE A 30 -0.35 10.25 -35.15
N LEU A 31 0.54 9.64 -34.37
CA LEU A 31 0.36 8.30 -33.81
C LEU A 31 0.56 8.36 -32.31
N GLY A 32 -0.38 7.81 -31.53
CA GLY A 32 -0.25 7.75 -30.07
C GLY A 32 -0.01 9.12 -29.42
N GLY A 33 -0.54 10.20 -30.01
CA GLY A 33 -0.32 11.57 -29.54
C GLY A 33 1.05 12.16 -29.86
N ARG A 34 1.78 11.66 -30.87
CA ARG A 34 3.05 12.24 -31.33
C ARG A 34 3.12 12.44 -32.84
N PRO A 35 3.73 13.54 -33.31
CA PRO A 35 3.91 13.81 -34.73
C PRO A 35 5.01 12.94 -35.35
N MET A 36 4.76 12.48 -36.57
CA MET A 36 5.69 11.72 -37.40
C MET A 36 5.66 12.24 -38.83
N LEU A 37 6.82 12.35 -39.48
CA LEU A 37 6.91 12.82 -40.86
C LEU A 37 6.82 11.65 -41.84
N ALA A 38 5.82 11.65 -42.72
CA ALA A 38 5.69 10.64 -43.76
C ALA A 38 6.77 10.82 -44.85
N VAL A 39 7.52 9.75 -45.14
CA VAL A 39 8.59 9.78 -46.14
C VAL A 39 8.06 9.64 -47.57
N ASN A 40 6.97 8.88 -47.74
CA ASN A 40 6.34 8.63 -49.05
C ASN A 40 4.85 8.97 -49.03
N SER A 41 4.24 9.06 -50.22
CA SER A 41 2.79 9.06 -50.35
C SER A 41 2.30 7.64 -50.56
N GLU A 42 1.32 7.20 -49.77
CA GLU A 42 0.79 5.83 -49.81
C GLU A 42 -0.72 5.82 -49.58
N GLY A 43 -1.39 4.80 -50.11
CA GLY A 43 -2.81 4.58 -49.88
C GLY A 43 -3.14 4.31 -48.40
N ALA A 44 -4.40 4.51 -48.02
CA ALA A 44 -4.88 4.13 -46.69
C ALA A 44 -4.59 2.66 -46.38
N ASN A 45 -4.25 2.35 -45.12
CA ASN A 45 -3.92 1.01 -44.63
C ASN A 45 -2.74 0.32 -45.34
N THR A 46 -1.93 1.09 -46.08
CA THR A 46 -0.72 0.61 -46.76
C THR A 46 0.50 0.93 -45.91
N SER A 47 1.53 0.08 -45.96
CA SER A 47 2.75 0.30 -45.19
C SER A 47 3.55 1.47 -45.77
N ASN A 48 3.87 2.45 -44.93
CA ASN A 48 4.76 3.56 -45.24
C ASN A 48 5.88 3.66 -44.20
N ILE A 49 6.89 4.48 -44.48
CA ILE A 49 8.00 4.79 -43.59
C ILE A 49 7.77 6.20 -43.02
N TYR A 50 7.98 6.35 -41.73
CA TYR A 50 7.84 7.61 -41.02
C TYR A 50 9.10 7.94 -40.23
N VAL A 51 9.52 9.19 -40.25
CA VAL A 51 10.55 9.72 -39.34
C VAL A 51 9.87 10.07 -38.01
N ILE A 52 10.37 9.48 -36.93
CA ILE A 52 9.84 9.64 -35.58
C ILE A 52 10.83 10.33 -34.64
N ALA A 53 12.09 10.45 -35.04
CA ALA A 53 13.07 11.27 -34.34
C ALA A 53 14.14 11.76 -35.32
N GLY A 54 14.64 12.97 -35.10
CA GLY A 54 15.68 13.62 -35.91
C GLY A 54 15.33 15.05 -36.28
N LEU A 55 16.29 15.78 -36.84
CA LEU A 55 16.14 17.15 -37.31
C LEU A 55 15.35 17.20 -38.62
N ILE A 56 14.27 17.96 -38.60
CA ILE A 56 13.47 18.28 -39.77
C ILE A 56 13.34 19.79 -39.92
N GLU A 57 13.23 20.25 -41.16
CA GLU A 57 12.81 21.61 -41.49
C GLU A 57 11.35 21.58 -41.91
N TYR A 58 10.49 22.33 -41.24
CA TYR A 58 9.06 22.30 -41.55
C TYR A 58 8.40 23.66 -41.35
N ALA A 59 7.20 23.82 -41.91
CA ALA A 59 6.41 25.04 -41.78
C ALA A 59 6.13 25.38 -40.31
N LYS A 60 6.25 26.66 -39.98
CA LYS A 60 5.94 27.20 -38.66
C LYS A 60 4.85 28.27 -38.72
N THR A 61 4.22 28.58 -37.59
CA THR A 61 3.42 29.79 -37.45
C THR A 61 4.33 31.00 -37.71
N SER A 62 4.10 31.70 -38.81
CA SER A 62 5.08 32.65 -39.35
C SER A 62 5.36 33.84 -38.45
N ALA A 63 4.36 34.25 -37.66
CA ALA A 63 4.42 35.37 -36.72
C ALA A 63 5.05 35.02 -35.35
N GLN A 64 5.80 33.93 -35.24
CA GLN A 64 6.45 33.50 -33.99
C GLN A 64 7.98 33.54 -34.13
N ALA A 65 8.68 34.01 -33.10
CA ALA A 65 10.12 33.80 -32.99
C ALA A 65 10.36 32.52 -32.19
N TRP A 66 11.32 31.68 -32.60
CA TRP A 66 11.74 30.52 -31.84
C TRP A 66 13.16 30.74 -31.34
N THR A 67 13.45 30.30 -30.12
CA THR A 67 14.80 30.20 -29.58
C THR A 67 15.26 28.74 -29.61
N ALA A 68 16.54 28.47 -29.89
CA ALA A 68 17.11 27.13 -29.81
C ALA A 68 16.81 26.47 -28.46
N GLY A 69 16.40 25.20 -28.49
CA GLY A 69 15.99 24.42 -27.32
C GLY A 69 14.56 24.67 -26.83
N GLN A 70 13.84 25.65 -27.39
CA GLN A 70 12.44 25.93 -27.01
C GLN A 70 11.52 24.75 -27.38
N ALA A 71 10.55 24.44 -26.51
CA ALA A 71 9.55 23.42 -26.79
C ALA A 71 8.68 23.79 -28.01
N ILE A 72 8.54 22.84 -28.93
CA ILE A 72 7.76 22.99 -30.16
C ILE A 72 6.62 21.97 -30.19
N PHE A 73 5.47 22.43 -30.65
CA PHE A 73 4.21 21.71 -30.72
C PHE A 73 3.69 21.70 -32.16
N TRP A 74 3.05 20.62 -32.58
CA TRP A 74 2.33 20.48 -33.82
C TRP A 74 0.89 20.98 -33.68
N ASP A 75 0.53 22.00 -34.46
CA ASP A 75 -0.83 22.47 -34.64
C ASP A 75 -1.45 21.73 -35.83
N ALA A 76 -2.32 20.76 -35.53
CA ALA A 76 -2.99 19.95 -36.53
C ALA A 76 -4.07 20.71 -37.32
N VAL A 77 -4.60 21.81 -36.78
CA VAL A 77 -5.62 22.62 -37.44
C VAL A 77 -4.98 23.42 -38.57
N ASN A 78 -3.85 24.07 -38.28
CA ASN A 78 -3.14 24.91 -39.23
C ASN A 78 -2.01 24.17 -40.00
N SER A 79 -1.74 22.91 -39.64
CA SER A 79 -0.68 22.08 -40.24
C SER A 79 0.72 22.73 -40.18
N VAL A 80 1.02 23.38 -39.06
CA VAL A 80 2.31 24.05 -38.80
C VAL A 80 2.83 23.72 -37.40
N PHE A 81 4.13 23.89 -37.20
CA PHE A 81 4.71 23.89 -35.87
C PHE A 81 4.55 25.26 -35.18
N THR A 82 4.38 25.23 -33.87
CA THR A 82 4.14 26.40 -33.04
C THR A 82 4.80 26.25 -31.67
N THR A 83 5.01 27.36 -30.96
CA THR A 83 5.47 27.37 -29.56
C THR A 83 4.32 27.35 -28.56
N THR A 84 3.06 27.41 -29.03
CA THR A 84 1.88 27.53 -28.17
C THR A 84 1.45 26.15 -27.62
N PRO A 85 1.53 25.91 -26.30
CA PRO A 85 0.95 24.72 -25.68
C PRO A 85 -0.58 24.85 -25.53
N GLY A 86 -1.26 23.81 -25.05
CA GLY A 86 -2.69 23.88 -24.69
C GLY A 86 -3.65 23.57 -25.85
N GLY A 87 -3.53 22.37 -26.41
CA GLY A 87 -4.36 21.87 -27.52
C GLY A 87 -3.54 21.33 -28.69
N ASN A 88 -2.29 21.79 -28.80
CA ASN A 88 -1.32 21.33 -29.79
C ASN A 88 -0.50 20.14 -29.26
N THR A 89 -0.03 19.30 -30.17
CA THR A 89 0.67 18.05 -29.83
C THR A 89 2.16 18.30 -29.64
N TYR A 90 2.76 17.91 -28.51
CA TYR A 90 4.20 18.09 -28.33
C TYR A 90 5.01 17.31 -29.37
N ALA A 91 5.98 17.98 -30.02
CA ALA A 91 6.76 17.43 -31.12
C ALA A 91 8.24 17.24 -30.77
N GLY A 92 8.79 18.17 -29.99
CA GLY A 92 10.20 18.18 -29.65
C GLY A 92 10.68 19.59 -29.33
N VAL A 93 11.86 19.94 -29.84
CA VAL A 93 12.50 21.23 -29.55
C VAL A 93 12.99 21.93 -30.82
N ALA A 94 13.06 23.25 -30.80
CA ALA A 94 13.71 24.03 -31.85
C ALA A 94 15.22 23.73 -31.86
N ALA A 95 15.78 23.45 -33.03
CA ALA A 95 17.21 23.18 -33.16
C ALA A 95 18.05 24.46 -33.18
N GLU A 96 17.48 25.52 -33.73
CA GLU A 96 18.10 26.84 -33.88
C GLU A 96 17.06 27.94 -33.72
N ASP A 97 17.54 29.18 -33.61
CA ASP A 97 16.68 30.35 -33.58
C ASP A 97 15.97 30.53 -34.92
N ALA A 98 14.66 30.78 -34.88
CA ALA A 98 13.88 31.08 -36.09
C ALA A 98 13.28 32.48 -36.00
N ALA A 99 13.60 33.33 -36.97
CA ALA A 99 13.17 34.73 -37.00
C ALA A 99 11.64 34.89 -37.03
N ASN A 100 11.17 36.04 -36.55
CA ASN A 100 9.81 36.51 -36.75
C ASN A 100 9.84 37.77 -37.65
N PRO A 101 9.32 37.71 -38.89
CA PRO A 101 8.61 36.58 -39.51
C PRO A 101 9.55 35.57 -40.21
N SER A 102 9.16 34.28 -40.25
CA SER A 102 9.75 33.27 -41.14
C SER A 102 8.75 32.16 -41.49
N SER A 103 8.88 31.52 -42.65
CA SER A 103 7.92 30.50 -43.12
C SER A 103 8.23 29.07 -42.66
N ALA A 104 9.46 28.81 -42.19
CA ALA A 104 9.91 27.52 -41.71
C ALA A 104 10.80 27.67 -40.47
N GLY A 105 10.94 26.57 -39.73
CA GLY A 105 11.90 26.41 -38.65
C GLY A 105 12.41 24.97 -38.58
N PHE A 106 13.51 24.79 -37.85
CA PHE A 106 14.16 23.49 -37.68
C PHE A 106 13.77 22.89 -36.33
N VAL A 107 13.23 21.68 -36.35
CA VAL A 107 12.71 20.97 -35.18
C VAL A 107 13.45 19.65 -35.03
N VAL A 108 14.01 19.41 -33.85
CA VAL A 108 14.45 18.08 -33.44
C VAL A 108 13.20 17.33 -32.96
N LEU A 109 12.68 16.44 -33.81
CA LEU A 109 11.65 15.49 -33.38
C LEU A 109 12.26 14.58 -32.33
N LEU A 110 11.60 14.50 -31.17
CA LEU A 110 11.95 13.55 -30.14
C LEU A 110 11.21 12.23 -30.43
N PRO A 111 11.85 11.07 -30.22
CA PRO A 111 11.19 9.77 -30.37
C PRO A 111 9.94 9.74 -29.49
N PHE A 112 9.11 8.71 -29.66
CA PHE A 112 8.31 8.22 -28.54
C PHE A 112 9.28 8.04 -27.38
N ALA A 113 9.28 8.97 -26.43
CA ALA A 113 9.73 8.60 -25.11
C ALA A 113 8.78 7.45 -24.79
N ASP A 114 9.32 6.30 -24.42
CA ASP A 114 8.66 5.55 -23.36
C ASP A 114 8.45 6.62 -22.30
N ASP A 115 7.22 7.17 -22.23
CA ASP A 115 6.94 8.40 -21.50
C ASP A 115 7.69 8.32 -20.18
N ILE A 116 8.39 9.34 -19.72
CA ILE A 116 9.09 9.22 -18.42
C ILE A 116 8.04 8.88 -17.32
N ASN A 117 6.78 9.25 -17.56
CA ASN A 117 5.56 8.83 -16.84
C ASN A 117 5.10 7.36 -17.10
N SER A 118 5.49 6.76 -18.21
CA SER A 118 5.33 5.34 -18.57
C SER A 118 6.46 4.47 -18.00
N LEU A 119 7.71 4.96 -18.02
CA LEU A 119 8.88 4.32 -17.41
C LEU A 119 8.81 4.38 -15.87
N MET A 120 8.30 5.48 -15.32
CA MET A 120 7.98 5.60 -13.90
C MET A 120 6.46 5.53 -13.75
N LYS A 121 5.89 4.35 -13.53
CA LYS A 121 4.49 4.23 -13.08
C LYS A 121 4.31 5.08 -11.83
N LYS A 122 3.73 6.28 -11.98
CA LYS A 122 3.56 7.26 -10.89
C LYS A 122 2.62 6.67 -9.85
N ALA A 123 3.16 6.27 -8.70
CA ALA A 123 2.32 5.95 -7.55
C ALA A 123 1.61 7.23 -7.11
N SER A 124 0.29 7.17 -6.90
CA SER A 124 -0.51 8.29 -6.44
C SER A 124 -1.38 7.84 -5.27
N ALA A 125 -1.42 8.64 -4.21
CA ALA A 125 -2.27 8.38 -3.07
C ALA A 125 -3.73 8.66 -3.40
N THR A 126 -4.61 7.68 -3.18
CA THR A 126 -6.07 7.86 -3.24
C THR A 126 -6.66 7.74 -1.84
N ALA A 127 -7.50 8.70 -1.44
CA ALA A 127 -8.21 8.66 -0.16
C ALA A 127 -9.58 7.96 -0.27
N ILE A 128 -9.91 7.13 0.72
CA ILE A 128 -11.21 6.45 0.85
C ILE A 128 -11.77 6.75 2.25
N ASN A 129 -12.74 7.65 2.32
CA ASN A 129 -13.31 8.16 3.58
C ASN A 129 -14.80 7.81 3.71
N THR A 130 -15.14 6.54 3.49
CA THR A 130 -16.53 6.06 3.51
C THR A 130 -16.94 5.61 4.90
N SER A 131 -18.17 5.94 5.33
CA SER A 131 -18.81 5.46 6.59
C SER A 131 -19.22 3.98 6.55
N GLY A 132 -18.52 3.17 5.76
CA GLY A 132 -18.84 1.78 5.47
C GLY A 132 -17.58 1.00 5.11
N ALA A 133 -17.73 -0.31 4.91
CA ALA A 133 -16.73 -1.11 4.21
C ALA A 133 -16.44 -0.47 2.86
N GLY A 134 -15.18 -0.14 2.60
CA GLY A 134 -14.72 0.40 1.34
C GLY A 134 -14.42 -0.73 0.35
N THR A 135 -14.47 -0.41 -0.94
CA THR A 135 -13.93 -1.27 -1.99
C THR A 135 -12.66 -0.64 -2.54
N TYR A 136 -11.55 -1.38 -2.54
CA TYR A 136 -10.32 -0.95 -3.20
C TYR A 136 -10.47 -1.25 -4.69
N SER A 137 -10.88 -0.24 -5.47
CA SER A 137 -10.99 -0.37 -6.91
C SER A 137 -9.66 -0.81 -7.54
N ALA A 138 -9.72 -1.42 -8.73
CA ALA A 138 -8.52 -1.83 -9.44
C ALA A 138 -7.57 -0.63 -9.70
N ALA A 139 -8.13 0.55 -9.96
CA ALA A 139 -7.39 1.81 -10.08
C ALA A 139 -6.63 2.15 -8.79
N ASN A 140 -7.28 2.05 -7.63
CA ASN A 140 -6.63 2.30 -6.33
C ASN A 140 -5.47 1.32 -6.09
N ILE A 141 -5.65 0.05 -6.48
CA ILE A 141 -4.65 -1.00 -6.32
C ILE A 141 -3.44 -0.73 -7.23
N VAL A 142 -3.64 -0.44 -8.53
CA VAL A 142 -2.52 -0.20 -9.47
C VAL A 142 -1.82 1.14 -9.25
N ASN A 143 -2.48 2.12 -8.61
CA ASN A 143 -1.89 3.39 -8.17
C ASN A 143 -1.03 3.26 -6.89
N ARG A 144 -1.03 2.06 -6.28
CA ARG A 144 -0.11 1.59 -5.22
C ARG A 144 -0.24 2.20 -3.83
N VAL A 145 -0.90 3.35 -3.64
CA VAL A 145 -1.03 3.98 -2.32
C VAL A 145 -2.50 4.32 -2.02
N ILE A 146 -3.03 3.73 -0.95
CA ILE A 146 -4.38 3.99 -0.44
C ILE A 146 -4.28 4.62 0.94
N LEU A 147 -4.95 5.74 1.13
CA LEU A 147 -5.18 6.36 2.44
C LEU A 147 -6.61 6.03 2.84
N ARG A 148 -6.78 5.33 3.96
CA ARG A 148 -8.07 4.78 4.34
C ARG A 148 -8.48 5.26 5.73
N ASP A 149 -9.58 6.00 5.78
CA ASP A 149 -10.21 6.43 7.03
C ASP A 149 -11.54 5.69 7.27
N PRO A 150 -11.59 4.71 8.19
CA PRO A 150 -12.80 3.91 8.50
C PRO A 150 -14.02 4.69 9.01
N ASN A 151 -13.83 5.95 9.42
CA ASN A 151 -14.87 6.87 9.86
C ASN A 151 -15.73 6.32 11.02
N GLY A 152 -15.09 6.09 12.16
CA GLY A 152 -15.68 5.83 13.47
C GLY A 152 -15.87 4.35 13.86
N ALA A 153 -15.42 3.38 13.06
CA ALA A 153 -15.62 1.95 13.35
C ALA A 153 -14.69 1.03 12.55
N ASP A 154 -14.38 -0.15 13.07
CA ASP A 154 -13.64 -1.19 12.33
C ASP A 154 -14.32 -1.53 10.99
N ARG A 155 -13.53 -1.64 9.92
CA ARG A 155 -14.04 -1.94 8.56
C ARG A 155 -13.32 -3.12 7.95
N THR A 156 -14.09 -3.95 7.25
CA THR A 156 -13.55 -4.96 6.34
C THR A 156 -13.71 -4.44 4.92
N ASP A 157 -12.63 -3.89 4.37
CA ASP A 157 -12.62 -3.40 3.01
C ASP A 157 -12.30 -4.54 2.04
N THR A 158 -12.93 -4.56 0.88
CA THR A 158 -12.75 -5.64 -0.11
C THR A 158 -11.95 -5.13 -1.30
N THR A 159 -11.01 -5.92 -1.82
CA THR A 159 -10.33 -5.58 -3.07
C THR A 159 -11.29 -5.69 -4.26
N ALA A 160 -10.94 -5.07 -5.38
CA ALA A 160 -11.51 -5.40 -6.68
C ALA A 160 -11.33 -6.89 -6.99
N THR A 161 -12.11 -7.38 -7.96
CA THR A 161 -11.99 -8.76 -8.46
C THR A 161 -10.66 -8.95 -9.20
N ALA A 162 -10.21 -10.21 -9.32
CA ALA A 162 -8.99 -10.52 -10.05
C ALA A 162 -9.04 -10.05 -11.52
N ALA A 163 -10.19 -10.20 -12.18
CA ALA A 163 -10.40 -9.75 -13.55
C ALA A 163 -10.23 -8.24 -13.71
N GLU A 164 -10.80 -7.44 -12.80
CA GLU A 164 -10.65 -5.98 -12.81
C GLU A 164 -9.19 -5.55 -12.55
N ILE A 165 -8.50 -6.23 -11.64
CA ILE A 165 -7.08 -5.95 -11.33
C ILE A 165 -6.20 -6.27 -12.54
N VAL A 166 -6.38 -7.44 -13.17
CA VAL A 166 -5.62 -7.85 -14.36
C VAL A 166 -5.86 -6.88 -15.52
N ALA A 167 -7.12 -6.46 -15.74
CA ALA A 167 -7.46 -5.50 -16.79
C ALA A 167 -6.85 -4.10 -16.57
N ALA A 168 -6.65 -3.69 -15.31
CA ALA A 168 -6.03 -2.42 -14.98
C ALA A 168 -4.48 -2.43 -15.11
N VAL A 169 -3.85 -3.61 -15.16
CA VAL A 169 -2.41 -3.74 -15.33
C VAL A 169 -2.05 -3.66 -16.81
N VAL A 170 -1.19 -2.71 -17.17
CA VAL A 170 -0.61 -2.64 -18.52
C VAL A 170 0.29 -3.85 -18.77
N ASN A 171 0.03 -4.56 -19.88
CA ASN A 171 0.71 -5.80 -20.30
C ASN A 171 0.74 -6.86 -19.18
N PRO A 172 -0.43 -7.36 -18.74
CA PRO A 172 -0.50 -8.31 -17.64
C PRO A 172 0.12 -9.65 -18.07
N ALA A 173 0.97 -10.20 -17.21
CA ALA A 173 1.59 -11.51 -17.40
C ALA A 173 1.57 -12.27 -16.08
N VAL A 174 1.50 -13.60 -16.15
CA VAL A 174 1.62 -14.46 -14.97
C VAL A 174 2.97 -14.18 -14.29
N GLY A 175 2.95 -14.01 -12.96
CA GLY A 175 4.12 -13.65 -12.15
C GLY A 175 4.45 -12.17 -12.12
N ALA A 176 3.76 -11.31 -12.89
CA ALA A 176 3.88 -9.87 -12.73
C ALA A 176 3.45 -9.48 -11.31
N CYS A 177 4.27 -8.66 -10.64
CA CYS A 177 4.03 -8.26 -9.27
C CYS A 177 4.33 -6.80 -9.00
N PHE A 178 3.68 -6.25 -7.98
CA PHE A 178 3.92 -4.90 -7.50
C PHE A 178 3.47 -4.75 -6.05
N ILE A 179 3.99 -3.72 -5.39
CA ILE A 179 3.66 -3.42 -4.00
C ILE A 179 2.46 -2.46 -3.95
N LEU A 180 1.51 -2.77 -3.06
CA LEU A 180 0.41 -1.93 -2.62
C LEU A 180 0.62 -1.55 -1.15
N ALA A 181 0.52 -0.26 -0.84
CA ALA A 181 0.51 0.27 0.51
C ALA A 181 -0.88 0.80 0.87
N VAL A 182 -1.45 0.31 1.96
CA VAL A 182 -2.72 0.80 2.53
C VAL A 182 -2.42 1.39 3.89
N ARG A 183 -2.58 2.72 4.04
CA ARG A 183 -2.39 3.41 5.31
C ARG A 183 -3.73 3.61 5.99
N ASN A 184 -3.84 3.14 7.23
CA ASN A 184 -4.99 3.45 8.05
C ASN A 184 -4.81 4.87 8.65
N THR A 185 -5.63 5.81 8.19
CA THR A 185 -5.64 7.22 8.59
C THR A 185 -6.78 7.56 9.55
N ALA A 186 -7.35 6.55 10.22
CA ALA A 186 -8.30 6.68 11.31
C ALA A 186 -7.98 7.83 12.27
N ASP A 187 -9.00 8.62 12.59
CA ASP A 187 -8.90 9.73 13.53
C ASP A 187 -9.24 9.32 14.98
N ALA A 188 -9.96 8.21 15.17
CA ALA A 188 -10.37 7.70 16.48
C ALA A 188 -9.56 6.47 16.94
N ASP A 189 -9.37 6.33 18.26
CA ASP A 189 -8.58 5.23 18.82
C ASP A 189 -9.24 3.87 18.63
N GLY A 190 -8.43 2.86 18.31
CA GLY A 190 -8.87 1.46 18.20
C GLY A 190 -9.42 1.05 16.85
N GLU A 191 -9.55 1.95 15.87
CA GLU A 191 -10.10 1.62 14.56
C GLU A 191 -9.15 0.77 13.69
N ILE A 192 -9.63 -0.39 13.27
CA ILE A 192 -8.87 -1.36 12.48
C ILE A 192 -9.49 -1.51 11.08
N ILE A 193 -8.62 -1.47 10.07
CA ILE A 193 -8.97 -1.84 8.70
C ILE A 193 -8.56 -3.30 8.48
N THR A 194 -9.50 -4.13 8.03
CA THR A 194 -9.26 -5.51 7.58
C THR A 194 -9.38 -5.55 6.07
N VAL A 195 -8.39 -6.09 5.37
CA VAL A 195 -8.43 -6.25 3.91
C VAL A 195 -8.96 -7.64 3.55
N ALA A 196 -10.02 -7.70 2.76
CA ALA A 196 -10.58 -8.94 2.22
C ALA A 196 -10.34 -9.03 0.71
N GLY A 197 -10.08 -10.24 0.21
CA GLY A 197 -9.99 -10.49 -1.23
C GLY A 197 -11.36 -10.39 -1.90
N GLY A 198 -11.43 -9.70 -3.03
CA GLY A 198 -12.55 -9.78 -3.96
C GLY A 198 -12.63 -11.15 -4.65
N ALA A 199 -13.56 -11.31 -5.60
CA ALA A 199 -13.69 -12.57 -6.33
C ALA A 199 -12.37 -12.98 -7.02
N ASN A 200 -11.97 -14.24 -6.82
CA ASN A 200 -10.73 -14.85 -7.33
C ASN A 200 -9.43 -14.16 -6.85
N VAL A 201 -9.50 -13.36 -5.79
CA VAL A 201 -8.33 -12.80 -5.11
C VAL A 201 -8.07 -13.58 -3.83
N THR A 202 -6.90 -14.21 -3.74
CA THR A 202 -6.45 -14.89 -2.52
C THR A 202 -5.57 -13.94 -1.71
N LEU A 203 -5.98 -13.59 -0.49
CA LEU A 203 -5.13 -12.84 0.45
C LEU A 203 -4.38 -13.82 1.36
N THR A 204 -3.06 -13.63 1.52
CA THR A 204 -2.21 -14.48 2.35
C THR A 204 -1.46 -13.63 3.39
N GLY A 205 -1.52 -14.04 4.65
CA GLY A 205 -0.91 -13.33 5.78
C GLY A 205 -1.89 -12.51 6.61
N TYR A 206 -1.37 -11.63 7.48
CA TYR A 206 -2.18 -10.84 8.39
C TYR A 206 -2.88 -9.68 7.66
N ALA A 207 -4.21 -9.73 7.63
CA ALA A 207 -5.06 -8.83 6.83
C ALA A 207 -5.42 -7.51 7.52
N LYS A 208 -5.17 -7.39 8.83
CA LYS A 208 -5.59 -6.23 9.62
C LYS A 208 -4.50 -5.16 9.67
N ILE A 209 -4.92 -3.91 9.76
CA ILE A 209 -4.09 -2.71 9.79
C ILE A 209 -4.63 -1.81 10.91
N ALA A 210 -3.91 -1.76 12.02
CA ALA A 210 -4.26 -0.89 13.14
C ALA A 210 -4.15 0.60 12.77
N ARG A 211 -4.81 1.47 13.53
CA ARG A 211 -4.75 2.92 13.36
C ARG A 211 -3.31 3.43 13.26
N GLY A 212 -3.08 4.34 12.31
CA GLY A 212 -1.79 4.99 12.09
C GLY A 212 -0.75 4.11 11.37
N ASN A 213 -1.03 2.81 11.21
CA ASN A 213 -0.12 1.86 10.58
C ASN A 213 -0.35 1.71 9.07
N VAL A 214 0.59 1.01 8.43
CA VAL A 214 0.56 0.71 7.00
C VAL A 214 0.58 -0.80 6.75
N GLY A 215 -0.40 -1.23 5.98
CA GLY A 215 -0.43 -2.51 5.29
C GLY A 215 0.37 -2.47 4.00
N LEU A 216 1.58 -3.06 3.99
CA LEU A 216 2.35 -3.35 2.78
C LEU A 216 2.00 -4.75 2.26
N PHE A 217 1.58 -4.81 1.00
CA PHE A 217 1.15 -6.02 0.32
C PHE A 217 1.88 -6.18 -1.02
N LEU A 218 2.30 -7.38 -1.36
CA LEU A 218 2.77 -7.77 -2.69
C LEU A 218 1.59 -8.37 -3.46
N VAL A 219 1.16 -7.70 -4.50
CA VAL A 219 0.15 -8.20 -5.44
C VAL A 219 0.87 -9.00 -6.51
N VAL A 220 0.46 -10.24 -6.75
CA VAL A 220 1.02 -11.14 -7.76
C VAL A 220 -0.11 -11.66 -8.64
N LEU A 221 0.00 -11.47 -9.96
CA LEU A 221 -0.95 -12.04 -10.92
C LEU A 221 -0.62 -13.53 -11.10
N THR A 222 -1.52 -14.42 -10.68
CA THR A 222 -1.28 -15.88 -10.72
C THR A 222 -1.94 -16.55 -11.91
N ASN A 223 -2.99 -15.95 -12.48
CA ASN A 223 -3.51 -16.27 -13.80
C ASN A 223 -4.03 -15.00 -14.49
N VAL A 224 -3.72 -14.83 -15.78
CA VAL A 224 -4.18 -13.69 -16.61
C VAL A 224 -5.03 -14.13 -17.79
N THR A 225 -5.40 -15.42 -17.87
CA THR A 225 -6.29 -15.94 -18.90
C THR A 225 -7.70 -15.39 -18.70
N ALA A 226 -8.24 -14.76 -19.75
CA ALA A 226 -9.55 -14.16 -19.75
C ALA A 226 -10.63 -15.08 -19.17
N SER A 227 -11.48 -14.54 -18.29
CA SER A 227 -12.56 -15.27 -17.59
C SER A 227 -12.11 -16.33 -16.58
N SER A 228 -10.82 -16.38 -16.25
CA SER A 228 -10.25 -17.30 -15.23
C SER A 228 -9.13 -16.63 -14.43
N GLU A 229 -9.09 -15.30 -14.43
CA GLU A 229 -8.06 -14.50 -13.80
C GLU A 229 -8.01 -14.76 -12.30
N THR A 230 -6.80 -14.91 -11.78
CA THR A 230 -6.55 -15.08 -10.35
C THR A 230 -5.38 -14.20 -9.92
N VAL A 231 -5.49 -13.68 -8.70
CA VAL A 231 -4.47 -12.81 -8.09
C VAL A 231 -4.22 -13.30 -6.68
N THR A 232 -2.96 -13.34 -6.27
CA THR A 232 -2.56 -13.59 -4.88
C THR A 232 -1.94 -12.33 -4.31
N ILE A 233 -2.41 -11.91 -3.14
CA ILE A 233 -1.92 -10.74 -2.42
C ILE A 233 -1.27 -11.20 -1.13
N TYR A 234 0.04 -11.03 -1.02
CA TYR A 234 0.82 -11.40 0.15
C TYR A 234 1.04 -10.19 1.04
N ARG A 235 0.72 -10.29 2.33
CA ARG A 235 1.16 -9.30 3.31
C ARG A 235 2.69 -9.41 3.47
N LEU A 236 3.43 -8.33 3.20
CA LEU A 236 4.91 -8.27 3.28
C LEU A 236 5.45 -7.91 4.68
N GLY A 237 4.59 -7.87 5.71
CA GLY A 237 4.99 -7.55 7.08
C GLY A 237 3.82 -7.56 8.07
N GLU A 238 4.16 -7.39 9.35
CA GLU A 238 3.35 -7.65 10.54
C GLU A 238 3.15 -9.15 10.80
N ALA A 239 3.95 -9.64 11.74
CA ALA A 239 3.76 -10.95 12.31
C ALA A 239 2.37 -11.00 12.92
N ASP A 240 1.59 -12.00 12.55
CA ASP A 240 0.66 -12.56 13.51
C ASP A 240 1.50 -12.79 14.78
N MET A 241 1.05 -12.36 15.96
CA MET A 241 1.69 -12.74 17.24
C MET A 241 1.56 -14.27 17.50
N ALA A 242 1.40 -15.05 16.43
CA ALA A 242 1.21 -16.49 16.35
C ALA A 242 2.37 -17.31 16.93
N GLY A 243 3.51 -16.70 17.25
CA GLY A 243 4.59 -17.37 17.96
C GLY A 243 4.65 -17.11 19.47
N VAL A 244 3.91 -16.12 19.98
CA VAL A 244 4.08 -15.63 21.38
C VAL A 244 2.90 -16.03 22.27
N GLY A 245 1.81 -16.60 21.73
CA GLY A 245 0.62 -16.98 22.49
C GLY A 245 -0.15 -15.79 23.11
N LEU A 246 0.32 -14.56 22.89
CA LEU A 246 -0.25 -13.32 23.36
C LEU A 246 -0.91 -12.56 22.19
N GLY A 247 -1.98 -11.85 22.45
CA GLY A 247 -2.70 -10.98 21.51
C GLY A 247 -3.43 -9.86 22.25
N TYR A 248 -4.11 -8.99 21.52
CA TYR A 248 -4.96 -7.96 22.11
C TYR A 248 -6.43 -8.38 22.04
N ASP A 249 -7.21 -8.13 23.09
CA ASP A 249 -8.67 -8.26 23.04
C ASP A 249 -9.31 -7.07 22.30
N THR A 250 -10.62 -7.14 22.07
CA THR A 250 -11.40 -6.07 21.42
C THR A 250 -11.33 -4.73 22.16
N ALA A 251 -10.89 -4.73 23.43
CA ALA A 251 -10.67 -3.53 24.24
C ALA A 251 -9.19 -3.11 24.28
N GLY A 252 -8.32 -3.71 23.45
CA GLY A 252 -6.90 -3.38 23.36
C GLY A 252 -6.05 -3.90 24.53
N LYS A 253 -6.58 -4.74 25.42
CA LYS A 253 -5.80 -5.31 26.53
C LYS A 253 -5.02 -6.53 26.05
N LEU A 254 -3.78 -6.67 26.53
CA LEU A 254 -2.96 -7.86 26.30
C LEU A 254 -3.63 -9.09 26.94
N ARG A 255 -3.90 -10.13 26.15
CA ARG A 255 -4.53 -11.40 26.53
C ARG A 255 -3.82 -12.59 25.88
N ILE A 256 -4.13 -13.79 26.34
CA ILE A 256 -3.75 -15.02 25.65
C ILE A 256 -4.62 -15.17 24.39
N LYS A 257 -4.02 -15.52 23.26
CA LYS A 257 -4.71 -15.70 21.97
C LYS A 257 -5.65 -16.92 22.03
N THR A 258 -6.82 -16.83 21.41
CA THR A 258 -7.74 -17.96 21.25
C THR A 258 -7.04 -19.18 20.64
N GLY A 259 -7.21 -20.37 21.24
CA GLY A 259 -6.57 -21.61 20.81
C GLY A 259 -5.27 -21.96 21.54
N TYR A 260 -4.78 -21.10 22.42
CA TYR A 260 -3.70 -21.41 23.36
C TYR A 260 -4.28 -21.73 24.74
N THR A 261 -4.15 -22.98 25.19
CA THR A 261 -4.55 -23.39 26.55
C THR A 261 -3.30 -23.40 27.44
N PRO A 262 -3.13 -22.43 28.33
CA PRO A 262 -2.03 -22.49 29.29
C PRO A 262 -2.24 -23.67 30.24
N THR A 263 -1.16 -24.24 30.78
CA THR A 263 -1.29 -25.35 31.75
C THR A 263 -1.95 -24.91 33.05
N HIS A 264 -1.90 -23.61 33.37
CA HIS A 264 -2.53 -23.02 34.56
C HIS A 264 -3.18 -21.67 34.22
N ILE A 265 -4.31 -21.36 34.86
CA ILE A 265 -5.01 -20.07 34.77
C ILE A 265 -5.15 -19.42 36.14
N ALA A 266 -5.08 -18.09 36.20
CA ALA A 266 -5.42 -17.36 37.41
C ALA A 266 -6.94 -17.45 37.65
N VAL A 267 -7.33 -18.01 38.79
CA VAL A 267 -8.74 -18.21 39.17
C VAL A 267 -9.20 -17.27 40.28
N PHE A 268 -8.27 -16.83 41.13
CA PHE A 268 -8.54 -15.88 42.21
C PHE A 268 -7.38 -14.90 42.32
N ALA A 269 -7.68 -13.67 42.69
CA ALA A 269 -6.70 -12.68 43.08
C ALA A 269 -7.32 -11.73 44.10
N GLY A 270 -6.50 -11.19 44.99
CA GLY A 270 -6.96 -10.23 45.98
C GLY A 270 -5.87 -9.83 46.95
N THR A 271 -6.30 -9.09 47.96
CA THR A 271 -5.48 -8.67 49.10
C THR A 271 -6.14 -9.22 50.35
N SER A 272 -5.35 -9.67 51.33
CA SER A 272 -5.88 -10.04 52.65
C SER A 272 -6.50 -8.83 53.34
N ALA A 273 -7.35 -9.07 54.33
CA ALA A 273 -7.62 -8.02 55.31
C ALA A 273 -6.32 -7.70 56.06
N ALA A 274 -6.20 -6.47 56.55
CA ALA A 274 -5.15 -6.10 57.49
C ALA A 274 -5.28 -6.96 58.76
N GLU A 275 -4.23 -7.72 59.06
CA GLU A 275 -4.18 -8.51 60.28
C GLU A 275 -4.20 -7.59 61.51
N ASN A 276 -4.97 -7.96 62.52
CA ASN A 276 -5.02 -7.27 63.81
C ASN A 276 -4.34 -8.06 64.94
N ASP A 277 -3.76 -9.21 64.61
CA ASP A 277 -3.16 -10.15 65.56
C ASP A 277 -1.62 -10.15 65.51
N VAL A 278 -0.99 -10.79 66.49
CA VAL A 278 0.46 -10.96 66.66
C VAL A 278 0.98 -12.26 66.02
N ASP A 279 0.25 -12.78 65.04
CA ASP A 279 0.54 -14.07 64.45
C ASP A 279 1.62 -14.00 63.36
N ALA A 280 2.41 -15.07 63.29
CA ALA A 280 3.34 -15.30 62.17
C ALA A 280 2.65 -15.90 60.95
N THR A 281 1.32 -15.83 60.88
CA THR A 281 0.49 -16.42 59.84
C THR A 281 -0.65 -15.49 59.45
N VAL A 282 -0.86 -15.36 58.14
CA VAL A 282 -2.01 -14.67 57.53
C VAL A 282 -2.92 -15.74 56.94
N VAL A 283 -4.17 -15.80 57.36
CA VAL A 283 -5.13 -16.82 56.91
C VAL A 283 -6.22 -16.14 56.08
N ILE A 284 -6.28 -16.49 54.80
CA ILE A 284 -7.17 -15.86 53.83
C ILE A 284 -8.21 -16.90 53.40
N THR A 285 -9.49 -16.56 53.56
CA THR A 285 -10.59 -17.35 53.01
C THR A 285 -10.71 -17.08 51.52
N VAL A 286 -10.42 -18.09 50.70
CA VAL A 286 -10.53 -18.03 49.23
C VAL A 286 -11.57 -19.05 48.81
N THR A 287 -12.85 -18.69 48.94
CA THR A 287 -13.97 -19.60 48.63
C THR A 287 -13.88 -20.13 47.20
N GLY A 288 -13.81 -21.45 47.06
CA GLY A 288 -13.64 -22.16 45.79
C GLY A 288 -12.20 -22.56 45.46
N ALA A 289 -11.22 -22.21 46.29
CA ALA A 289 -9.83 -22.70 46.15
C ALA A 289 -9.71 -24.20 46.48
N LEU A 290 -8.84 -24.89 45.75
CA LEU A 290 -8.55 -26.32 45.92
C LEU A 290 -7.14 -26.51 46.49
N ALA A 291 -6.91 -27.63 47.17
CA ALA A 291 -5.59 -27.98 47.70
C ALA A 291 -4.54 -28.25 46.60
N THR A 292 -4.97 -28.46 45.36
CA THR A 292 -4.11 -28.65 44.18
C THR A 292 -3.77 -27.34 43.46
N ASP A 293 -4.38 -26.23 43.86
CA ASP A 293 -4.07 -24.92 43.30
C ASP A 293 -2.70 -24.43 43.81
N VAL A 294 -2.06 -23.51 43.08
CA VAL A 294 -0.78 -22.91 43.44
C VAL A 294 -0.95 -21.41 43.64
N ALA A 295 -0.44 -20.85 44.74
CA ALA A 295 -0.50 -19.41 45.01
C ALA A 295 0.85 -18.74 44.76
N SER A 296 0.81 -17.57 44.12
CA SER A 296 1.86 -16.56 44.23
C SER A 296 1.41 -15.52 45.24
N VAL A 297 2.28 -15.16 46.18
CA VAL A 297 1.99 -14.22 47.26
C VAL A 297 3.09 -13.16 47.38
N VAL A 298 2.71 -11.95 47.74
CA VAL A 298 3.64 -10.84 47.98
C VAL A 298 3.22 -10.12 49.25
N LEU A 299 4.18 -9.83 50.12
CA LEU A 299 3.94 -9.03 51.32
C LEU A 299 3.75 -7.57 50.89
N ARG A 300 2.55 -7.04 51.12
CA ARG A 300 2.19 -5.65 50.75
C ARG A 300 2.61 -4.66 51.83
N ALA A 301 2.33 -5.02 53.08
CA ALA A 301 2.63 -4.20 54.25
C ALA A 301 2.87 -5.10 55.46
N ALA A 302 3.74 -4.66 56.37
CA ALA A 302 3.95 -5.23 57.70
C ALA A 302 4.53 -4.15 58.60
N ALA A 303 4.23 -4.19 59.89
CA ALA A 303 4.79 -3.27 60.89
C ALA A 303 6.23 -3.67 61.28
N ASN A 304 6.56 -4.95 61.14
CA ASN A 304 7.87 -5.52 61.44
C ASN A 304 8.57 -6.04 60.17
N ASP A 305 9.90 -6.10 60.22
CA ASP A 305 10.72 -6.67 59.14
C ASP A 305 10.56 -8.20 59.10
N VAL A 306 9.66 -8.67 58.23
CA VAL A 306 9.36 -10.08 58.02
C VAL A 306 9.39 -10.44 56.53
N TYR A 307 9.57 -11.72 56.23
CA TYR A 307 9.48 -12.25 54.87
C TYR A 307 8.57 -13.48 54.84
N ILE A 308 8.02 -13.80 53.67
CA ILE A 308 7.15 -14.97 53.48
C ILE A 308 8.01 -16.25 53.45
N LYS A 309 7.74 -17.19 54.35
CA LYS A 309 8.39 -18.51 54.37
C LYS A 309 7.70 -19.50 53.44
N LYS A 310 6.37 -19.51 53.43
CA LYS A 310 5.57 -20.39 52.58
C LYS A 310 4.14 -19.89 52.45
N ALA A 311 3.48 -20.33 51.38
CA ALA A 311 2.05 -20.19 51.17
C ALA A 311 1.49 -21.57 50.86
N VAL A 312 0.43 -21.97 51.57
CA VAL A 312 -0.19 -23.28 51.41
C VAL A 312 -1.68 -23.09 51.16
N LEU A 313 -2.16 -23.73 50.10
CA LEU A 313 -3.59 -23.80 49.78
C LEU A 313 -4.17 -25.10 50.34
N THR A 314 -5.30 -24.95 51.00
CA THR A 314 -6.24 -26.03 51.32
C THR A 314 -7.61 -25.66 50.76
N SER A 315 -8.58 -26.56 50.90
CA SER A 315 -9.94 -26.28 50.43
C SER A 315 -10.45 -24.98 51.05
N ASN A 316 -10.76 -24.00 50.20
CA ASN A 316 -11.25 -22.66 50.55
C ASN A 316 -10.31 -21.77 51.37
N THR A 317 -9.05 -22.13 51.57
CA THR A 317 -8.16 -21.37 52.48
C THR A 317 -6.74 -21.29 51.95
N LEU A 318 -6.19 -20.07 51.95
CA LEU A 318 -4.78 -19.79 51.72
C LEU A 318 -4.15 -19.39 53.04
N THR A 319 -3.17 -20.16 53.52
CA THR A 319 -2.40 -19.85 54.71
C THR A 319 -1.00 -19.41 54.32
N VAL A 320 -0.62 -18.19 54.68
CA VAL A 320 0.71 -17.63 54.43
C VAL A 320 1.47 -17.60 55.75
N THR A 321 2.61 -18.28 55.82
CA THR A 321 3.47 -18.28 57.00
C THR A 321 4.63 -17.31 56.78
N LEU A 322 4.84 -16.42 57.74
CA LEU A 322 5.88 -15.40 57.76
C LEU A 322 7.10 -15.86 58.57
N SER A 323 8.20 -15.13 58.47
CA SER A 323 9.44 -15.43 59.17
C SER A 323 9.35 -15.23 60.69
N GLY A 324 8.47 -14.32 61.11
CA GLY A 324 8.08 -13.99 62.48
C GLY A 324 6.75 -13.22 62.46
N ASN A 325 6.39 -12.61 63.59
CA ASN A 325 5.16 -11.80 63.71
C ASN A 325 5.26 -10.53 62.85
N GLY A 326 4.35 -10.36 61.87
CA GLY A 326 4.31 -9.17 61.00
C GLY A 326 3.75 -7.92 61.69
N GLY A 327 3.05 -8.08 62.81
CA GLY A 327 2.39 -7.01 63.56
C GLY A 327 1.05 -6.59 62.96
N SER A 328 0.34 -5.73 63.67
CA SER A 328 -0.95 -5.17 63.22
C SER A 328 -0.76 -4.36 61.93
N GLY A 329 -1.66 -4.55 60.97
CA GLY A 329 -1.57 -3.94 59.64
C GLY A 329 -0.87 -4.79 58.60
N THR A 330 -0.51 -6.05 58.93
CA THR A 330 0.10 -6.95 57.95
C THR A 330 -0.90 -7.31 56.86
N GLU A 331 -0.48 -7.16 55.60
CA GLU A 331 -1.31 -7.43 54.42
C GLU A 331 -0.52 -8.19 53.36
N VAL A 332 -1.19 -9.12 52.68
CA VAL A 332 -0.61 -9.95 51.61
C VAL A 332 -1.46 -9.86 50.35
N ASP A 333 -0.81 -9.58 49.22
CA ASP A 333 -1.40 -9.75 47.90
C ASP A 333 -1.20 -11.18 47.42
N TYR A 334 -2.22 -11.72 46.73
CA TYR A 334 -2.17 -13.07 46.21
C TYR A 334 -2.80 -13.21 44.83
N VAL A 335 -2.28 -14.16 44.07
CA VAL A 335 -2.90 -14.72 42.86
C VAL A 335 -2.87 -16.24 42.97
N VAL A 336 -4.01 -16.89 42.78
CA VAL A 336 -4.15 -18.34 42.78
C VAL A 336 -4.26 -18.85 41.35
N PHE A 337 -3.39 -19.79 40.99
CA PHE A 337 -3.34 -20.47 39.71
C PHE A 337 -3.89 -21.88 39.83
N ARG A 338 -4.79 -22.25 38.92
CA ARG A 338 -5.38 -23.58 38.82
C ARG A 338 -4.95 -24.24 37.52
N ALA A 339 -4.57 -25.52 37.61
CA ALA A 339 -4.29 -26.32 36.43
C ALA A 339 -5.55 -26.45 35.55
N VAL A 340 -5.39 -26.24 34.25
CA VAL A 340 -6.46 -26.45 33.25
C VAL A 340 -6.24 -27.85 32.69
N ALA A 341 -7.24 -28.72 32.85
CA ALA A 341 -7.18 -30.09 32.33
C ALA A 341 -7.05 -30.12 30.79
#